data_AF-A0A2D6UU44-F1
#
_entry.id   AF-A0A2D6UU44-F1
#
_cell.length_a   1.000
_cell.length_b   1.000
_cell.length_c   1.000
_cell.angle_alpha   90.00
_cell.angle_beta   90.00
_cell.angle_gamma   90.00
#
_symmetry.space_group_name_H-M   'P 1'
#
loop_
_entity.id
_entity.type
_entity.pdbx_description
1 polymer ?
#
loop_
_entity_poly.entity_id
_entity_poly.type
_entity_poly.pdbx_seq_one_letter_code
_entity_poly.pdbx_strand_id
1 'polypeptide(L)'
;MAPLEWHSESREWYRAAALVLGMMLASRTIVRNAVEGPLLAELNLDLLFLLIALPGLWLVAQGYRLRDGRGTLLQVRGEELLTALEQELLAAGFTPREKQCVFAPSFGLWQQVGRLTLPDGEAEVKEIWLSAFFWRSQVALRGSLDEAMLEQSLARLADYAGVKEPSPARQ
;
A
#
# COMPACT_ATOMS: atom_id res chain seq x y z
N MET A 1 -9.10 13.22 19.63
CA MET A 1 -8.90 12.69 18.27
C MET A 1 -7.55 13.17 17.79
N ALA A 2 -6.65 12.24 17.45
CA ALA A 2 -5.44 12.61 16.75
C ALA A 2 -5.78 12.83 15.26
N PRO A 3 -5.28 13.88 14.61
CA PRO A 3 -5.51 14.11 13.19
C PRO A 3 -4.93 12.95 12.37
N LEU A 4 -5.57 12.60 11.25
CA LEU A 4 -5.06 11.57 10.36
C LEU A 4 -3.80 12.08 9.66
N GLU A 5 -2.75 11.27 9.67
CA GLU A 5 -1.54 11.58 8.91
C GLU A 5 -1.74 11.21 7.44
N TRP A 6 -1.79 12.24 6.60
CA TRP A 6 -1.84 12.13 5.16
C TRP A 6 -0.43 12.23 4.57
N HIS A 7 -0.14 11.34 3.63
CA HIS A 7 1.11 11.33 2.88
C HIS A 7 0.83 11.11 1.40
N SER A 8 1.85 11.23 0.54
CA SER A 8 1.71 10.76 -0.84
C SER A 8 1.43 9.25 -0.86
N GLU A 9 0.49 8.82 -1.70
CA GLU A 9 0.19 7.40 -1.93
C GLU A 9 1.46 6.62 -2.27
N SER A 10 2.37 7.24 -3.02
CA SER A 10 3.66 6.68 -3.45
C SER A 10 4.63 6.34 -2.31
N ARG A 11 4.46 6.90 -1.12
CA ARG A 11 5.42 6.77 -0.01
C ARG A 11 5.67 5.30 0.34
N GLU A 12 4.62 4.52 0.45
CA GLU A 12 4.74 3.10 0.82
C GLU A 12 5.34 2.26 -0.30
N TRP A 13 5.09 2.62 -1.56
CA TRP A 13 5.73 2.00 -2.72
C TRP A 13 7.24 2.22 -2.71
N TYR A 14 7.69 3.44 -2.42
CA TYR A 14 9.11 3.75 -2.31
C TYR A 14 9.78 3.09 -1.10
N ARG A 15 9.07 2.97 0.02
CA ARG A 15 9.56 2.22 1.19
C ARG A 15 9.76 0.75 0.88
N ALA A 16 8.78 0.10 0.25
CA ALA A 16 8.90 -1.29 -0.17
C ALA A 16 10.02 -1.48 -1.19
N ALA A 17 10.12 -0.60 -2.18
CA ALA A 17 11.21 -0.62 -3.15
C ALA A 17 12.59 -0.49 -2.50
N ALA A 18 12.74 0.47 -1.57
CA ALA A 18 13.99 0.69 -0.85
C ALA A 18 14.38 -0.53 -0.01
N LEU A 19 13.41 -1.18 0.64
CA LEU A 19 13.64 -2.40 1.41
C LEU A 19 14.13 -3.55 0.51
N VAL A 20 13.45 -3.79 -0.61
CA VAL A 20 13.80 -4.87 -1.56
C VAL A 20 15.18 -4.63 -2.17
N LEU A 21 15.44 -3.42 -2.68
CA LEU A 21 16.72 -3.08 -3.30
C LEU A 21 17.86 -3.06 -2.27
N GLY A 22 17.60 -2.59 -1.05
CA GLY A 22 18.57 -2.60 0.04
C GLY A 22 18.96 -4.01 0.46
N MET A 23 17.99 -4.91 0.63
CA MET A 23 18.25 -6.32 0.97
C MET A 23 19.04 -7.01 -0.14
N MET A 24 18.70 -6.73 -1.40
CA MET A 24 19.42 -7.25 -2.56
C MET A 24 20.88 -6.77 -2.61
N LEU A 25 21.15 -5.48 -2.35
CA LEU A 25 22.52 -4.93 -2.28
C LEU A 25 23.33 -5.55 -1.14
N ALA A 26 22.73 -5.71 0.03
CA ALA A 26 23.36 -6.38 1.17
C ALA A 26 23.71 -7.83 0.82
N SER A 27 22.77 -8.56 0.22
CA SER A 27 22.94 -9.95 -0.20
C SER A 27 24.05 -10.08 -1.24
N ARG A 28 24.10 -9.18 -2.23
CA ARG A 28 25.17 -9.13 -3.23
C ARG A 28 26.54 -8.94 -2.59
N THR A 29 26.64 -8.05 -1.62
CA THR A 29 27.91 -7.76 -0.92
C THR A 29 28.37 -8.98 -0.13
N ILE A 30 27.47 -9.64 0.59
CA ILE A 30 27.77 -10.87 1.35
C ILE A 30 28.25 -11.98 0.41
N VAL A 31 27.53 -12.23 -0.69
CA VAL A 31 27.87 -13.32 -1.61
C VAL A 31 29.19 -13.04 -2.34
N ARG A 32 29.44 -11.80 -2.78
CA ARG A 32 30.73 -11.43 -3.39
C ARG A 32 31.91 -11.60 -2.42
N ASN A 33 31.71 -11.33 -1.13
CA ASN A 33 32.77 -11.54 -0.14
C ASN A 33 32.98 -13.02 0.22
N ALA A 34 32.00 -13.89 -0.05
CA ALA A 34 32.05 -15.31 0.31
C ALA A 34 32.47 -16.23 -0.85
N VAL A 35 32.33 -15.78 -2.10
CA VAL A 35 32.60 -16.57 -3.30
C VAL A 35 33.84 -16.02 -4.00
N GLU A 36 34.96 -16.72 -3.90
CA GLU A 36 36.10 -16.54 -4.81
C GLU A 36 35.87 -17.41 -6.05
N GLY A 37 35.82 -16.81 -7.23
CA GLY A 37 35.49 -17.54 -8.45
C GLY A 37 36.00 -16.86 -9.72
N PRO A 38 36.04 -17.58 -10.85
CA PRO A 38 36.48 -17.03 -12.13
C PRO A 38 35.54 -15.92 -12.62
N LEU A 39 36.06 -14.98 -13.43
CA LEU A 39 35.35 -13.80 -13.95
C LEU A 39 33.94 -14.10 -14.52
N LEU A 40 33.76 -15.25 -15.19
CA LEU A 40 32.47 -15.67 -15.75
C LEU A 40 31.43 -16.00 -14.66
N ALA A 41 31.86 -16.54 -13.52
CA ALA A 41 30.99 -16.77 -12.38
C ALA A 41 30.53 -15.45 -11.75
N GLU A 42 31.40 -14.44 -11.69
CA GLU A 42 31.07 -13.10 -11.21
C GLU A 42 30.05 -12.37 -12.11
N LEU A 43 30.20 -12.48 -13.43
CA LEU A 43 29.26 -11.90 -14.41
C LEU A 43 27.86 -12.52 -14.29
N ASN A 44 27.78 -13.84 -14.13
CA ASN A 44 26.51 -14.54 -13.91
C ASN A 44 25.85 -14.15 -12.58
N LEU A 45 26.67 -13.93 -11.54
CA LEU A 45 26.21 -13.46 -10.24
C LEU A 45 25.59 -12.06 -10.35
N ASP A 46 26.27 -11.14 -11.02
CA ASP A 46 25.79 -9.77 -11.21
C ASP A 46 24.51 -9.72 -12.06
N LEU A 47 24.40 -10.55 -13.10
CA LEU A 47 23.18 -10.71 -13.88
C LEU A 47 22.02 -11.23 -13.03
N LEU A 48 22.26 -12.23 -12.18
CA LEU A 48 21.24 -12.76 -11.28
C LEU A 48 20.74 -11.71 -10.29
N PHE A 49 21.65 -10.93 -9.70
CA PHE A 49 21.29 -9.83 -8.82
C PHE A 49 20.55 -8.70 -9.55
N LEU A 50 20.89 -8.43 -10.82
CA LEU A 50 20.16 -7.48 -11.66
C LEU A 50 18.72 -7.95 -11.91
N LEU A 51 18.52 -9.23 -12.21
CA LEU A 51 17.17 -9.81 -12.41
C LEU A 51 16.33 -9.72 -11.13
N ILE A 52 16.93 -9.95 -9.96
CA ILE A 52 16.27 -9.78 -8.65
C ILE A 52 15.97 -8.30 -8.34
N ALA A 53 16.74 -7.36 -8.89
CA ALA A 53 16.49 -5.93 -8.71
C ALA A 53 15.24 -5.44 -9.47
N LEU A 54 14.86 -6.12 -10.56
CA LEU A 54 13.76 -5.68 -11.44
C LEU A 54 12.42 -5.49 -10.70
N PRO A 55 11.96 -6.41 -9.83
CA PRO A 55 10.78 -6.17 -9.00
C PRO A 55 10.87 -4.90 -8.14
N GLY A 56 12.03 -4.61 -7.55
CA GLY A 56 12.24 -3.39 -6.75
C GLY A 56 12.15 -2.13 -7.61
N LEU A 57 12.78 -2.13 -8.79
CA LEU A 57 12.68 -1.04 -9.76
C LEU A 57 11.24 -0.84 -10.27
N TRP A 58 10.50 -1.92 -10.45
CA TRP A 58 9.09 -1.87 -10.81
C TRP A 58 8.25 -1.19 -9.74
N LEU A 59 8.49 -1.48 -8.45
CA LEU A 59 7.81 -0.79 -7.34
C LEU A 59 8.11 0.71 -7.34
N VAL A 60 9.33 1.13 -7.68
CA VAL A 60 9.66 2.56 -7.87
C VAL A 60 8.81 3.17 -8.99
N ALA A 61 8.70 2.47 -10.13
CA ALA A 61 7.88 2.93 -11.25
C ALA A 61 6.40 3.05 -10.86
N GLN A 62 5.86 2.10 -10.10
CA GLN A 62 4.48 2.19 -9.57
C GLN A 62 4.31 3.37 -8.61
N GLY A 63 5.25 3.56 -7.68
CA GLY A 63 5.25 4.73 -6.79
C GLY A 63 5.22 6.04 -7.59
N TYR A 64 6.03 6.15 -8.65
CA TYR A 64 6.05 7.34 -9.50
C TYR A 64 4.72 7.60 -10.23
N ARG A 65 4.01 6.56 -10.65
CA ARG A 65 2.67 6.67 -11.27
C ARG A 65 1.60 7.15 -10.28
N LEU A 66 1.78 6.87 -8.99
CA LEU A 66 0.83 7.16 -7.93
C LEU A 66 1.25 8.38 -7.07
N ARG A 67 2.26 9.14 -7.49
CA ARG A 67 2.83 10.24 -6.70
C ARG A 67 1.87 11.38 -6.39
N ASP A 68 0.94 11.63 -7.32
CA ASP A 68 -0.05 12.72 -7.20
C ASP A 68 -1.25 12.29 -6.33
N GLY A 69 -1.36 10.99 -6.04
CA GLY A 69 -2.34 10.46 -5.09
C GLY A 69 -1.92 10.76 -3.65
N ARG A 70 -2.93 10.90 -2.79
CA ARG A 70 -2.76 11.04 -1.34
C ARG A 70 -3.20 9.75 -0.68
N GLY A 71 -2.51 9.35 0.39
CA GLY A 71 -2.76 8.09 1.05
C GLY A 71 -2.60 8.21 2.56
N THR A 72 -3.47 7.52 3.29
CA THR A 72 -3.32 7.29 4.73
C THR A 72 -3.38 5.79 5.04
N LEU A 73 -2.76 5.39 6.15
CA LEU A 73 -2.69 3.99 6.58
C LEU A 73 -3.52 3.77 7.84
N LEU A 74 -4.38 2.76 7.79
CA LEU A 74 -5.30 2.40 8.86
C LEU A 74 -5.13 0.92 9.23
N GLN A 75 -5.28 0.60 10.51
CA GLN A 75 -5.22 -0.77 11.00
C GLN A 75 -6.62 -1.40 11.03
N VAL A 76 -7.33 -1.32 9.91
CA VAL A 76 -8.68 -1.87 9.68
C VAL A 76 -8.63 -2.74 8.44
N ARG A 77 -9.35 -3.85 8.41
CA ARG A 77 -9.43 -4.68 7.20
C ARG A 77 -10.05 -3.89 6.05
N GLY A 78 -9.56 -4.12 4.85
CA GLY A 78 -9.92 -3.28 3.70
C GLY A 78 -11.39 -3.39 3.33
N GLU A 79 -12.01 -4.57 3.44
CA GLU A 79 -13.45 -4.77 3.15
C GLU A 79 -14.36 -3.97 4.11
N GLU A 80 -14.05 -4.04 5.40
CA GLU A 80 -14.75 -3.28 6.45
C GLU A 80 -14.58 -1.78 6.22
N LEU A 81 -13.36 -1.37 5.87
CA LEU A 81 -13.02 0.02 5.59
C LEU A 81 -13.71 0.54 4.33
N LEU A 82 -13.80 -0.26 3.27
CA LEU A 82 -14.47 0.07 2.01
C LEU A 82 -15.97 0.26 2.23
N THR A 83 -16.60 -0.68 2.94
CA THR A 83 -18.03 -0.61 3.26
C THR A 83 -18.35 0.62 4.10
N ALA A 84 -17.52 0.90 5.12
CA ALA A 84 -17.71 2.07 5.95
C ALA A 84 -17.50 3.39 5.20
N LEU A 85 -16.50 3.44 4.30
CA LEU A 85 -16.28 4.58 3.40
C LEU A 85 -17.48 4.82 2.49
N GLU A 86 -18.06 3.76 1.92
CA GLU A 86 -19.24 3.86 1.07
C GLU A 86 -20.45 4.42 1.82
N GLN A 87 -20.74 3.90 3.02
CA GLN A 87 -21.84 4.36 3.86
C GLN A 87 -21.69 5.84 4.24
N GLU A 88 -20.49 6.27 4.59
CA GLU A 88 -20.21 7.67 4.95
C GLU A 88 -20.32 8.61 3.73
N LEU A 89 -19.86 8.18 2.56
CA LEU A 89 -20.04 8.93 1.32
C LEU A 89 -21.51 9.07 0.94
N LEU A 90 -22.31 8.01 1.11
CA LEU A 90 -23.75 8.04 0.91
C LEU A 90 -24.44 8.99 1.91
N ALA A 91 -24.03 8.96 3.19
CA ALA A 91 -24.57 9.85 4.22
C ALA A 91 -24.22 11.32 3.96
N ALA A 92 -23.06 11.59 3.35
CA ALA A 92 -22.65 12.92 2.90
C ALA A 92 -23.34 13.38 1.60
N GLY A 93 -24.23 12.57 1.02
CA GLY A 93 -25.02 12.91 -0.16
C GLY A 93 -24.34 12.58 -1.50
N PHE A 94 -23.21 11.86 -1.48
CA PHE A 94 -22.57 11.37 -2.69
C PHE A 94 -23.19 10.05 -3.15
N THR A 95 -23.04 9.74 -4.44
CA THR A 95 -23.44 8.45 -5.03
C THR A 95 -22.20 7.73 -5.55
N PRO A 96 -21.39 7.11 -4.67
CA PRO A 96 -20.20 6.42 -5.09
C PRO A 96 -20.55 5.28 -6.05
N ARG A 97 -19.79 5.15 -7.14
CA ARG A 97 -19.88 4.00 -8.04
C ARG A 97 -18.65 3.13 -7.83
N GLU A 98 -18.88 1.88 -7.45
CA GLU A 98 -17.81 0.91 -7.37
C GLU A 98 -17.25 0.60 -8.76
N LYS A 99 -15.93 0.66 -8.89
CA LYS A 99 -15.20 0.27 -10.10
C LYS A 99 -14.03 -0.61 -9.71
N GLN A 100 -13.47 -1.31 -10.70
CA GLN A 100 -12.21 -2.03 -10.53
C GLN A 100 -11.10 -1.10 -10.04
N CYS A 101 -10.26 -1.58 -9.13
CA CYS A 101 -9.10 -0.84 -8.62
C CYS A 101 -8.11 -0.46 -9.73
N VAL A 102 -7.27 0.55 -9.49
CA VAL A 102 -6.21 0.91 -10.46
C VAL A 102 -5.19 -0.20 -10.51
N PHE A 103 -4.97 -0.75 -11.70
CA PHE A 103 -3.99 -1.81 -11.92
C PHE A 103 -2.57 -1.33 -11.57
N ALA A 104 -2.09 -1.79 -10.41
CA ALA A 104 -0.79 -1.48 -9.85
C ALA A 104 -0.16 -2.79 -9.34
N PRO A 105 0.53 -3.55 -10.23
CA PRO A 105 1.14 -4.82 -9.86
C PRO A 105 2.20 -4.60 -8.79
N SER A 106 2.05 -5.34 -7.69
CA SER A 106 2.82 -5.14 -6.46
C SER A 106 3.56 -6.39 -6.00
N PHE A 107 3.58 -7.44 -6.82
CA PHE A 107 4.15 -8.75 -6.50
C PHE A 107 3.60 -9.35 -5.18
N GLY A 108 2.34 -9.09 -4.88
CA GLY A 108 1.65 -9.61 -3.69
C GLY A 108 1.78 -8.74 -2.44
N LEU A 109 2.51 -7.61 -2.49
CA LEU A 109 2.63 -6.69 -1.35
C LEU A 109 1.36 -5.86 -1.12
N TRP A 110 0.61 -5.56 -2.17
CA TRP A 110 -0.68 -4.87 -2.09
C TRP A 110 -1.76 -5.73 -2.71
N GLN A 111 -2.83 -5.99 -1.96
CA GLN A 111 -4.07 -6.56 -2.43
C GLN A 111 -5.07 -5.44 -2.70
N GLN A 112 -5.65 -5.45 -3.90
CA GLN A 112 -6.74 -4.54 -4.25
C GLN A 112 -8.02 -5.00 -3.54
N VAL A 113 -8.70 -4.07 -2.87
CA VAL A 113 -9.99 -4.35 -2.24
C VAL A 113 -11.10 -3.76 -3.08
N GLY A 114 -11.16 -2.44 -3.18
CA GLY A 114 -12.19 -1.77 -3.97
C GLY A 114 -11.90 -0.30 -4.23
N ARG A 115 -12.63 0.26 -5.20
CA ARG A 115 -12.52 1.67 -5.58
C ARG A 115 -13.90 2.29 -5.73
N LEU A 116 -14.11 3.36 -4.97
CA LEU A 116 -15.30 4.20 -5.01
C LEU A 116 -15.01 5.42 -5.88
N THR A 117 -15.74 5.57 -6.98
CA THR A 117 -15.63 6.72 -7.87
C THR A 117 -16.72 7.75 -7.60
N LEU A 118 -16.31 9.01 -7.48
CA LEU A 118 -17.13 10.19 -7.26
C LEU A 118 -16.99 11.14 -8.46
N PRO A 119 -17.88 12.15 -8.62
CA PRO A 119 -17.78 13.12 -9.72
C PRO A 119 -16.42 13.85 -9.76
N ASP A 120 -15.91 14.23 -8.59
CA ASP A 120 -14.72 15.09 -8.44
C ASP A 120 -13.47 14.33 -7.98
N GLY A 121 -13.51 12.99 -7.91
CA GLY A 121 -12.38 12.19 -7.45
C GLY A 121 -12.68 10.72 -7.24
N GLU A 122 -11.71 10.00 -6.69
CA GLU A 122 -11.84 8.59 -6.36
C GLU A 122 -11.17 8.27 -5.02
N ALA A 123 -11.76 7.33 -4.29
CA ALA A 123 -11.20 6.72 -3.10
C ALA A 123 -10.95 5.24 -3.39
N GLU A 124 -9.72 4.77 -3.23
CA GLU A 124 -9.33 3.38 -3.45
C GLU A 124 -8.77 2.79 -2.15
N VAL A 125 -9.26 1.60 -1.79
CA VAL A 125 -8.78 0.85 -0.63
C VAL A 125 -7.91 -0.31 -1.09
N LYS A 126 -6.70 -0.38 -0.54
CA LYS A 126 -5.73 -1.46 -0.78
C LYS A 126 -5.28 -2.02 0.56
N GLU A 127 -5.10 -3.32 0.65
CA GLU A 127 -4.47 -3.94 1.83
C GLU A 127 -3.00 -4.19 1.57
N ILE A 128 -2.17 -3.87 2.55
CA ILE A 128 -0.75 -4.19 2.56
C ILE A 128 -0.58 -5.52 3.28
N TRP A 129 -0.02 -6.49 2.57
CA TRP A 129 0.25 -7.82 3.07
C TRP A 129 1.76 -8.07 3.12
N LEU A 130 2.23 -8.53 4.27
CA LEU A 130 3.59 -9.03 4.43
C LEU A 130 3.50 -10.56 4.46
N SER A 131 3.73 -11.20 3.30
CA SER A 131 3.44 -12.62 3.11
C SER A 131 1.93 -12.90 3.31
N ALA A 132 1.57 -13.91 4.11
CA ALA A 132 0.18 -14.26 4.42
C ALA A 132 -0.41 -13.46 5.59
N PHE A 133 0.30 -12.45 6.11
CA PHE A 133 -0.13 -11.66 7.26
C PHE A 133 -0.60 -10.27 6.83
N PHE A 134 -1.83 -9.92 7.22
CA PHE A 134 -2.38 -8.59 7.03
C PHE A 134 -1.63 -7.58 7.90
N TRP A 135 -1.09 -6.53 7.27
CA TRP A 135 -0.39 -5.48 7.99
C TRP A 135 -1.30 -4.28 8.27
N ARG A 136 -1.74 -3.59 7.21
CA ARG A 136 -2.55 -2.37 7.26
C ARG A 136 -3.32 -2.20 5.96
N SER A 137 -4.39 -1.41 6.00
CA SER A 137 -5.06 -0.91 4.81
C SER A 137 -4.60 0.51 4.47
N GLN A 138 -4.40 0.77 3.19
CA GLN A 138 -4.16 2.09 2.63
C GLN A 138 -5.46 2.60 1.99
N VAL A 139 -5.89 3.79 2.40
CA VAL A 139 -6.92 4.56 1.68
C VAL A 139 -6.20 5.57 0.82
N ALA A 140 -6.34 5.44 -0.49
CA ALA A 140 -5.78 6.35 -1.47
C ALA A 140 -6.88 7.26 -2.04
N LEU A 141 -6.71 8.57 -1.92
CA LEU A 141 -7.56 9.58 -2.52
C LEU A 141 -6.88 10.16 -3.75
N ARG A 142 -7.61 10.25 -4.86
CA ARG A 142 -7.13 10.87 -6.11
C ARG A 142 -8.17 11.83 -6.68
N GLY A 143 -7.69 12.80 -7.47
CA GLY A 143 -8.52 13.90 -7.97
C GLY A 143 -8.70 15.02 -6.95
N SER A 144 -9.75 15.82 -7.12
CA SER A 144 -10.06 17.00 -6.28
C SER A 144 -10.86 16.65 -5.01
N LEU A 145 -10.85 15.38 -4.58
CA LEU A 145 -11.51 14.98 -3.34
C LEU A 145 -10.82 15.65 -2.14
N ASP A 146 -11.56 16.43 -1.36
CA ASP A 146 -11.02 17.13 -0.20
C ASP A 146 -10.77 16.15 0.96
N GLU A 147 -9.60 16.27 1.60
CA GLU A 147 -9.23 15.46 2.76
C GLU A 147 -10.18 15.74 3.92
N ALA A 148 -10.50 17.01 4.15
CA ALA A 148 -11.35 17.45 5.26
C ALA A 148 -12.75 16.81 5.19
N MET A 149 -13.23 16.51 3.99
CA MET A 149 -14.52 15.85 3.77
C MET A 149 -14.55 14.42 4.33
N LEU A 150 -13.43 13.70 4.24
CA LEU A 150 -13.33 12.30 4.68
C LEU A 150 -12.57 12.13 5.99
N GLU A 151 -11.86 13.16 6.46
CA GLU A 151 -11.01 13.10 7.64
C GLU A 151 -11.80 12.68 8.88
N GLN A 152 -12.97 13.29 9.11
CA GLN A 152 -13.78 12.95 10.28
C GLN A 152 -14.35 11.52 10.20
N SER A 153 -14.66 11.03 9.01
CA SER A 153 -15.17 9.66 8.82
C SER A 153 -14.06 8.63 8.96
N LEU A 154 -12.91 8.86 8.32
CA LEU A 154 -11.73 8.01 8.44
C LEU A 154 -11.15 8.03 9.86
N ALA A 155 -11.20 9.17 10.57
CA ALA A 155 -10.73 9.27 11.96
C ALA A 155 -11.66 8.52 12.90
N ARG A 156 -12.99 8.58 12.68
CA ARG A 156 -13.95 7.74 13.40
C ARG A 156 -13.67 6.25 13.18
N LEU A 157 -13.36 5.84 11.95
CA LEU A 157 -13.01 4.45 11.64
C LEU A 157 -11.65 4.04 12.24
N ALA A 158 -10.67 4.95 12.24
CA ALA A 158 -9.38 4.75 12.89
C ALA A 158 -9.53 4.59 14.42
N ASP A 159 -10.37 5.40 15.05
CA ASP A 159 -10.68 5.33 16.48
C ASP A 159 -11.47 4.06 16.82
N TYR A 160 -12.42 3.66 15.96
CA TYR A 160 -13.14 2.38 16.10
C TYR A 160 -12.16 1.18 16.04
N ALA A 161 -11.11 1.28 15.22
CA ALA A 161 -10.05 0.28 15.13
C ALA A 161 -9.07 0.28 16.33
N GLY A 162 -8.94 1.42 17.02
CA GLY A 162 -8.16 1.56 18.25
C GLY A 162 -8.84 0.91 19.46
N VAL A 163 -10.16 0.72 19.40
CA VAL A 163 -10.90 -0.13 20.33
C VAL A 163 -10.72 -1.58 19.88
N LYS A 164 -9.72 -2.26 20.46
CA LYS A 164 -9.61 -3.72 20.35
C LYS A 164 -10.99 -4.33 20.58
N GLU A 165 -11.59 -4.95 19.56
CA GLU A 165 -12.61 -5.95 19.83
C GLU A 165 -12.01 -6.93 20.85
N PRO A 166 -12.71 -7.25 21.95
CA PRO A 166 -12.23 -8.27 22.86
C PRO A 166 -12.11 -9.55 22.05
N SER A 167 -10.86 -10.02 21.90
CA SER A 167 -10.53 -11.32 21.33
C SER A 167 -11.60 -12.32 21.76
N PRO A 168 -12.30 -13.03 20.85
CA PRO A 168 -13.25 -14.03 21.27
C PRO A 168 -12.46 -15.02 22.12
N ALA A 169 -12.80 -15.06 23.41
CA ALA A 169 -12.29 -16.07 24.30
C ALA A 169 -12.63 -17.41 23.65
N ARG A 170 -11.60 -18.23 23.37
CA ARG A 170 -11.78 -19.62 22.97
C ARG A 170 -12.73 -20.25 24.00
N GLN A 171 -13.93 -20.58 23.56
CA GLN A 171 -14.79 -21.57 24.21
C GLN A 171 -14.46 -22.94 23.60
#